data_AF-X1UYR8-F1
#
_entry.id   AF-X1UYR8-F1
#
_cell.length_a   1.000
_cell.length_b   1.000
_cell.length_c   1.000
_cell.angle_alpha   90.00
_cell.angle_beta   90.00
_cell.angle_gamma   90.00
#
_symmetry.space_group_name_H-M   'P 1'
#
loop_
_entity.id
_entity.type
_entity.pdbx_description
1 polymer ?
#
loop_
_entity_poly.entity_id
_entity_poly.type
_entity_poly.pdbx_seq_one_letter_code
_entity_poly.pdbx_strand_id
1 'polypeptide(L)'
;LSVDIAANTNYIIILTFGEYGNREGEFDYPVGIVIDKNSNLYITDWENDRIQKFNSEGRLLKVIPILHFHNKLKQLIIYLLFLLISI
;
A
#
# COMPACT_ATOMS: atom_id res chain seq x y z
N LEU A 1 -21.69 -1.14 -36.31
CA LEU A 1 -22.19 0.05 -35.60
C LEU A 1 -21.23 0.31 -34.43
N SER A 2 -20.84 1.58 -34.27
CA SER A 2 -19.98 2.20 -33.23
C SER A 2 -18.55 1.67 -33.02
N VAL A 3 -17.65 2.63 -33.20
CA VAL A 3 -16.22 2.67 -32.86
C VAL A 3 -16.05 2.78 -31.34
N ASP A 4 -15.02 2.16 -30.76
CA ASP A 4 -14.42 2.67 -29.51
C ASP A 4 -12.94 3.02 -29.74
N ILE A 5 -12.68 4.31 -29.61
CA ILE A 5 -11.36 4.96 -29.61
C ILE A 5 -10.76 4.75 -28.23
N ALA A 6 -9.79 3.84 -28.08
CA ALA A 6 -8.85 3.83 -26.96
C ALA A 6 -7.46 3.44 -27.47
N ALA A 7 -6.69 4.44 -27.85
CA ALA A 7 -5.42 4.37 -28.55
C ALA A 7 -4.26 3.82 -27.68
N ASN A 8 -3.39 3.01 -28.29
CA ASN A 8 -1.93 2.91 -28.06
C ASN A 8 -1.37 3.49 -26.74
N THR A 9 -1.72 2.93 -25.59
CA THR A 9 -1.10 3.37 -24.33
C THR A 9 0.04 2.43 -23.98
N ASN A 10 1.28 2.85 -24.26
CA ASN A 10 2.47 2.18 -23.75
C ASN A 10 2.64 2.56 -22.28
N TYR A 11 2.51 1.58 -21.37
CA TYR A 11 2.82 1.79 -19.97
C TYR A 11 4.33 1.79 -19.77
N ILE A 12 4.84 2.79 -19.06
CA ILE A 12 6.24 2.84 -18.62
C ILE A 12 6.24 2.58 -17.12
N ILE A 13 6.93 1.52 -16.70
CA ILE A 13 7.17 1.25 -15.28
C ILE A 13 8.23 2.24 -14.80
N ILE A 14 7.86 3.09 -13.84
CA ILE A 14 8.74 4.14 -13.30
C ILE A 14 9.49 3.71 -12.04
N LEU A 15 8.95 2.74 -11.30
CA LEU A 15 9.51 2.29 -10.02
C LEU A 15 8.95 0.90 -9.66
N THR A 16 9.83 0.05 -9.15
CA THR A 16 9.47 -1.22 -8.49
C THR A 16 10.28 -1.33 -7.20
N PHE A 17 9.64 -1.71 -6.09
CA PHE A 17 10.30 -1.91 -4.80
C PHE A 17 9.56 -2.95 -3.97
N GLY A 18 10.25 -3.49 -2.98
CA GLY A 18 9.76 -4.56 -2.12
C GLY A 18 10.03 -5.95 -2.67
N GLU A 19 10.07 -6.92 -1.78
CA GLU A 19 10.22 -8.34 -2.08
C GLU A 19 9.46 -9.18 -1.05
N TYR A 20 9.32 -10.48 -1.31
CA TYR A 20 8.66 -11.39 -0.37
C TYR A 20 9.46 -11.55 0.92
N GLY A 21 8.82 -11.41 2.07
CA GLY A 21 9.44 -11.66 3.37
C GLY A 21 8.80 -10.89 4.53
N ASN A 22 9.49 -10.88 5.66
CA ASN A 22 9.00 -10.31 6.91
C ASN A 22 9.90 -9.21 7.50
N ARG A 23 11.02 -8.88 6.85
CA ARG A 23 11.89 -7.77 7.27
C ARG A 23 11.34 -6.43 6.80
N GLU A 24 11.88 -5.33 7.32
CA GLU A 24 11.51 -3.99 6.89
C GLU A 24 11.75 -3.81 5.38
N GLY A 25 10.77 -3.28 4.65
CA GLY A 25 10.80 -3.17 3.19
C GLY A 25 10.31 -4.40 2.44
N GLU A 26 10.09 -5.52 3.11
CA GLU A 26 9.55 -6.76 2.53
C GLU A 26 8.04 -6.88 2.78
N PHE A 27 7.36 -7.78 2.06
CA PHE A 27 5.92 -7.98 2.17
C PHE A 27 5.57 -9.47 2.15
N ASP A 28 4.59 -9.88 2.95
CA ASP A 28 4.07 -11.26 2.92
C ASP A 28 2.69 -11.28 2.25
N TYR A 29 1.76 -10.43 2.74
CA TYR A 29 0.43 -10.30 2.14
C TYR A 29 -0.04 -8.83 2.10
N PRO A 30 0.46 -8.03 1.15
CA PRO A 30 0.06 -6.63 1.03
C PRO A 30 -1.38 -6.51 0.48
N VAL A 31 -2.30 -5.94 1.25
CA VAL A 31 -3.75 -5.90 0.89
C VAL A 31 -4.26 -4.51 0.49
N GLY A 32 -3.45 -3.47 0.62
CA GLY A 32 -3.90 -2.11 0.41
C GLY A 32 -2.76 -1.10 0.32
N ILE A 33 -2.96 -0.07 -0.51
CA ILE A 33 -2.09 1.07 -0.66
C ILE A 33 -2.88 2.39 -0.66
N VAL A 34 -2.35 3.41 0.01
CA VAL A 34 -2.88 4.78 0.05
C VAL A 34 -1.73 5.78 -0.02
N ILE A 35 -1.98 6.95 -0.61
CA ILE A 35 -1.00 8.03 -0.77
C ILE A 35 -1.48 9.25 0.03
N ASP A 36 -0.62 9.82 0.89
CA ASP A 36 -0.93 11.07 1.59
C ASP A 36 -0.63 12.32 0.73
N LYS A 37 -1.05 13.50 1.20
CA LYS A 37 -0.81 14.79 0.51
C LYS A 37 0.66 15.15 0.26
N ASN A 38 1.59 14.47 0.95
CA ASN A 38 3.03 14.64 0.78
C ASN A 38 3.64 13.56 -0.12
N SER A 39 2.80 12.83 -0.87
CA SER A 39 3.20 11.72 -1.74
C SER A 39 3.88 10.56 -1.02
N ASN A 40 3.62 10.38 0.28
CA ASN A 40 4.05 9.17 0.96
C ASN A 40 3.03 8.05 0.74
N LEU A 41 3.54 6.85 0.49
CA LEU A 41 2.74 5.65 0.31
C LEU A 41 2.65 4.91 1.63
N TYR A 42 1.47 4.44 1.99
CA TYR A 42 1.23 3.57 3.13
C TYR A 42 0.69 2.25 2.59
N ILE A 43 1.40 1.17 2.87
CA ILE A 43 1.06 -0.18 2.41
C ILE A 43 0.76 -1.03 3.64
N THR A 44 -0.42 -1.62 3.66
CA THR A 44 -0.83 -2.56 4.71
C THR A 44 -0.35 -3.96 4.34
N ASP A 45 0.45 -4.56 5.21
CA ASP A 45 1.04 -5.89 5.05
C ASP A 45 0.43 -6.82 6.09
N TRP A 46 -0.57 -7.58 5.64
CA TRP A 46 -1.55 -8.25 6.51
C TRP A 46 -0.94 -9.40 7.30
N GLU A 47 -0.15 -10.28 6.67
CA GLU A 47 0.46 -11.42 7.36
C GLU A 47 1.62 -10.99 8.28
N ASN A 48 2.27 -9.86 8.01
CA ASN A 48 3.29 -9.29 8.89
C ASN A 48 2.73 -8.31 9.95
N ASP A 49 1.40 -8.14 10.03
CA ASP A 49 0.73 -7.29 11.03
C ASP A 49 1.28 -5.87 11.15
N ARG A 50 1.50 -5.22 10.00
CA ARG A 50 2.11 -3.89 9.97
C ARG A 50 1.62 -3.03 8.81
N ILE A 51 1.86 -1.73 8.96
CA ILE A 51 1.80 -0.76 7.87
C ILE A 51 3.21 -0.25 7.63
N GLN A 52 3.60 -0.20 6.37
CA GLN A 52 4.88 0.35 5.95
C GLN A 52 4.65 1.63 5.17
N LYS A 53 5.29 2.72 5.63
CA LYS A 53 5.26 4.03 5.00
C LYS A 53 6.52 4.21 4.14
N PHE A 54 6.35 4.58 2.89
CA PHE A 54 7.42 4.87 1.92
C PHE A 54 7.29 6.29 1.38
N ASN A 55 8.39 6.87 0.90
CA ASN A 55 8.32 8.07 0.06
C ASN A 55 8.00 7.71 -1.41
N SER A 56 7.82 8.72 -2.26
CA SER A 56 7.54 8.55 -3.70
C SER A 56 8.65 7.84 -4.50
N GLU A 57 9.82 7.64 -3.92
CA GLU A 57 10.97 6.94 -4.51
C GLU A 57 11.07 5.48 -4.04
N GLY A 58 10.10 4.99 -3.25
CA GLY A 58 10.10 3.64 -2.70
C GLY A 58 11.04 3.43 -1.52
N ARG A 59 11.56 4.52 -0.91
CA ARG A 59 12.39 4.44 0.29
C ARG A 59 11.52 4.31 1.52
N LEU A 60 11.80 3.30 2.34
CA LEU A 60 11.08 3.09 3.60
C LEU A 60 11.35 4.25 4.55
N LEU A 61 10.27 4.84 5.07
CA LEU A 61 10.30 5.92 6.05
C LEU A 61 9.93 5.44 7.44
N LYS A 62 8.98 4.50 7.56
CA LYS A 62 8.49 4.04 8.86
C LYS A 62 7.77 2.70 8.77
N VAL A 63 7.96 1.86 9.79
CA VAL A 63 7.11 0.71 10.08
C VAL A 63 6.19 1.03 11.26
N ILE A 64 4.91 0.74 11.10
CA ILE A 64 3.86 0.97 12.10
C ILE A 64 3.24 -0.39 12.42
N PRO A 65 3.57 -1.00 13.58
CA PRO A 65 2.96 -2.25 13.99
C PRO A 65 1.45 -2.09 14.20
N ILE A 66 0.66 -3.03 13.69
CA ILE A 66 -0.75 -3.15 14.03
C ILE A 66 -0.84 -4.13 15.20
N LEU A 67 -1.27 -3.64 16.36
CA LEU A 67 -1.47 -4.49 17.54
C LEU A 67 -2.50 -5.59 17.20
N HIS A 68 -2.21 -6.82 17.66
CA HIS A 68 -3.03 -8.00 17.44
C HIS A 68 -4.47 -7.78 17.93
N PHE A 69 -5.39 -7.52 17.00
CA PHE A 69 -6.81 -7.72 17.21
C PHE A 69 -7.28 -8.84 16.28
N HIS A 70 -8.03 -9.82 16.79
CA HIS A 70 -8.48 -10.97 16.01
C HIS A 70 -9.15 -10.55 14.68
N ASN A 71 -8.89 -11.35 13.63
CA ASN A 71 -9.10 -11.14 12.18
C ASN A 71 -10.28 -10.26 11.70
N LYS A 72 -11.40 -10.14 12.43
CA LYS A 72 -12.49 -9.23 12.05
C LYS A 72 -12.20 -7.75 12.32
N LEU A 73 -11.39 -7.42 13.33
CA LEU A 73 -11.06 -6.03 13.68
C LEU A 73 -9.90 -5.47 12.84
N LYS A 74 -8.95 -6.31 12.41
CA LYS A 74 -7.84 -5.93 11.51
C LYS A 74 -8.35 -5.27 10.22
N GLN A 75 -9.37 -5.86 9.60
CA GLN A 75 -9.97 -5.33 8.39
C GLN A 75 -10.62 -3.96 8.60
N LEU A 76 -11.33 -3.79 9.73
CA LEU A 76 -11.95 -2.50 10.07
C LEU A 76 -10.91 -1.41 10.35
N ILE A 77 -9.80 -1.75 11.03
CA ILE A 77 -8.70 -0.82 11.30
C ILE A 77 -8.04 -0.36 9.98
N ILE A 78 -7.84 -1.28 9.04
CA ILE A 78 -7.34 -0.94 7.69
C ILE A 78 -8.30 0.04 6.99
N TYR A 79 -9.59 -0.28 6.91
CA TYR A 79 -10.58 0.63 6.30
C TYR A 79 -10.63 2.01 6.96
N LEU A 80 -10.50 2.08 8.30
CA LEU A 80 -10.49 3.34 9.04
C LEU A 80 -9.20 4.15 8.78
N LEU A 81 -8.03 3.49 8.71
CA LEU A 81 -6.77 4.14 8.34
C LEU A 81 -6.82 4.69 6.90
N PHE A 82 -7.42 3.94 5.98
CA PHE A 82 -7.67 4.42 4.62
C PHE A 82 -8.53 5.67 4.58
N LEU A 83 -9.58 5.72 5.41
CA LEU A 83 -10.45 6.89 5.51
C LEU A 83 -9.72 8.11 6.10
N LEU A 84 -8.86 7.91 7.10
CA LEU A 84 -8.17 9.00 7.81
C LEU A 84 -6.98 9.59 7.03
N ILE A 85 -6.28 8.80 6.21
CA ILE A 85 -5.12 9.27 5.43
C ILE A 85 -5.56 9.98 4.13
N SER A 86 -6.81 9.76 3.70
CA SER A 86 -7.39 10.34 2.48
C SER A 86 -8.06 11.71 2.67
N ILE A 87 -8.01 12.30 3.87
CA ILE A 87 -8.61 13.61 4.24
C ILE A 87 -7.48 14.58 4.64
#